data_AF-A0A2K3KTL0-F1
#
_entry.id   AF-A0A2K3KTL0-F1
#
_cell.length_a   1.000
_cell.length_b   1.000
_cell.length_c   1.000
_cell.angle_alpha   90.00
_cell.angle_beta   90.00
_cell.angle_gamma   90.00
#
_symmetry.space_group_name_H-M   'P 1'
#
loop_
_entity.id
_entity.type
_entity.pdbx_description
1 polymer ?
#
loop_
_entity_poly.entity_id
_entity_poly.type
_entity_poly.pdbx_seq_one_letter_code
_entity_poly.pdbx_strand_id
1 'polypeptide(L)'
;MAFNLVGTLISQLTPYVQEEYATFKGVNIHAEKLLSNLDAIRAVLKDADEKQITSDAVKHWLQNLTDAAHVLEDILDECSIVSEAYKDKHSIIHPKKLYARRSIGKKMKNVAERIDAIAEERVKFGLNPGTMEHRLEDDVRRQTTSVITEPQIHGRDED
;
A
#
# COMPACT_ATOMS: atom_id res chain seq x y z
N MET A 1 -1.55 0.38 8.95
CA MET A 1 -1.84 1.74 8.41
C MET A 1 -1.40 1.87 6.95
N ALA A 2 -0.19 1.37 6.61
CA ALA A 2 0.34 1.40 5.25
C ALA A 2 -0.52 0.68 4.19
N PHE A 3 -1.22 -0.40 4.54
CA PHE A 3 -2.08 -1.15 3.61
C PHE A 3 -3.15 -0.29 2.91
N ASN A 4 -3.92 0.47 3.70
CA ASN A 4 -4.98 1.33 3.16
C ASN A 4 -4.40 2.47 2.33
N LEU A 5 -3.31 3.10 2.81
CA LEU A 5 -2.62 4.19 2.12
C LEU A 5 -2.14 3.75 0.73
N VAL A 6 -1.44 2.61 0.64
CA VAL A 6 -0.97 2.05 -0.62
C VAL A 6 -2.14 1.71 -1.56
N GLY A 7 -3.24 1.17 -1.01
CA GLY A 7 -4.46 0.91 -1.79
C GLY A 7 -5.09 2.18 -2.39
N THR A 8 -5.14 3.28 -1.63
CA THR A 8 -5.61 4.58 -2.11
C THR A 8 -4.74 5.11 -3.23
N LEU A 9 -3.41 5.08 -3.07
CA LEU A 9 -2.47 5.57 -4.08
C LEU A 9 -2.55 4.79 -5.40
N ILE A 10 -2.72 3.46 -5.34
CA ILE A 10 -2.95 2.64 -6.54
C ILE A 10 -4.22 3.11 -7.27
N SER A 11 -5.30 3.34 -6.54
CA SER A 11 -6.57 3.82 -7.11
C SER A 11 -6.41 5.20 -7.74
N GLN A 12 -5.67 6.10 -7.11
CA GLN A 12 -5.38 7.44 -7.63
C GLN A 12 -4.43 7.44 -8.82
N LEU A 13 -3.45 6.52 -8.88
CA LEU A 13 -2.49 6.41 -9.99
C LEU A 13 -3.08 5.75 -11.24
N THR A 14 -4.04 4.85 -11.07
CA THR A 14 -4.70 4.11 -12.16
C THR A 14 -5.12 5.02 -13.34
N PRO A 15 -5.83 6.15 -13.16
CA PRO A 15 -6.23 7.02 -14.27
C PRO A 15 -5.05 7.69 -15.02
N TYR A 16 -3.91 7.89 -14.35
CA TYR A 16 -2.70 8.46 -14.99
C TYR A 16 -2.03 7.48 -15.96
N VAL A 17 -2.25 6.18 -15.75
CA VAL A 17 -1.77 5.10 -16.62
C VAL A 17 -2.78 4.80 -17.74
N GLN A 18 -4.08 4.78 -17.45
CA GLN A 18 -5.10 4.25 -18.35
C GLN A 18 -5.55 5.18 -19.48
N GLU A 19 -5.81 6.49 -19.27
CA GLU A 19 -6.40 7.29 -20.35
C GLU A 19 -6.18 8.82 -20.29
N GLU A 20 -6.05 9.47 -19.13
CA GLU A 20 -6.37 10.92 -19.07
C GLU A 20 -5.18 11.90 -19.19
N TYR A 21 -3.93 11.46 -19.02
CA TYR A 21 -2.78 12.38 -18.94
C TYR A 21 -1.66 12.13 -19.96
N ALA A 22 -2.00 11.58 -21.14
CA ALA A 22 -1.09 11.39 -22.28
C ALA A 22 -0.31 12.67 -22.71
N THR A 23 -0.79 13.84 -22.27
CA THR A 23 -0.11 15.12 -22.42
C THR A 23 1.28 15.15 -21.74
N PHE A 24 1.58 14.18 -20.88
CA PHE A 24 2.72 14.15 -19.96
C PHE A 24 3.53 12.84 -20.12
N LYS A 25 4.02 12.56 -21.34
CA LYS A 25 4.70 11.28 -21.67
C LYS A 25 5.72 10.79 -20.63
N GLY A 26 6.50 11.68 -20.02
CA GLY A 26 7.48 11.29 -18.98
C GLY A 26 6.87 10.90 -17.64
N VAL A 27 5.70 11.45 -17.26
CA VAL A 27 5.01 11.09 -16.02
C VAL A 27 4.32 9.73 -16.16
N ASN A 28 3.80 9.40 -17.33
CA ASN A 28 3.14 8.11 -17.55
C ASN A 28 4.08 6.91 -17.29
N ILE A 29 5.32 6.94 -17.80
CA ILE A 29 6.32 5.88 -17.54
C ILE A 29 6.60 5.73 -16.04
N HIS A 30 6.73 6.84 -15.31
CA HIS A 30 6.97 6.80 -13.87
C HIS A 30 5.73 6.35 -13.09
N ALA A 31 4.53 6.71 -13.53
CA ALA A 31 3.27 6.28 -12.94
C ALA A 31 3.04 4.78 -13.12
N GLU A 32 3.35 4.21 -14.29
CA GLU A 32 3.32 2.76 -14.52
C GLU A 32 4.26 2.01 -13.59
N LYS A 33 5.51 2.48 -13.47
CA LYS A 33 6.50 1.89 -12.57
C LYS A 33 6.05 1.96 -11.11
N LEU A 34 5.50 3.11 -10.69
CA LEU A 34 4.94 3.30 -9.35
C LEU A 34 3.80 2.33 -9.08
N LEU A 35 2.85 2.21 -10.00
CA LEU A 35 1.72 1.30 -9.88
C LEU A 35 2.20 -0.15 -9.67
N SER A 36 3.10 -0.62 -10.51
CA SER A 36 3.67 -1.97 -10.42
C SER A 36 4.39 -2.22 -9.08
N ASN A 37 5.17 -1.24 -8.62
CA ASN A 37 5.91 -1.38 -7.36
C ASN A 37 4.99 -1.32 -6.14
N LEU A 38 3.99 -0.43 -6.15
CA LEU A 38 2.98 -0.35 -5.10
C LEU A 38 2.15 -1.64 -5.02
N ASP A 39 1.82 -2.26 -6.15
CA ASP A 39 1.16 -3.57 -6.18
C ASP A 39 2.04 -4.67 -5.56
N ALA A 40 3.32 -4.72 -5.93
CA ALA A 40 4.27 -5.68 -5.37
C ALA A 40 4.44 -5.49 -3.85
N ILE A 41 4.49 -4.24 -3.38
CA ILE A 41 4.56 -3.89 -1.97
C ILE A 41 3.25 -4.27 -1.26
N ARG A 42 2.09 -3.97 -1.85
CA ARG A 42 0.77 -4.29 -1.27
C ARG A 42 0.63 -5.77 -0.98
N ALA A 43 1.17 -6.64 -1.84
CA ALA A 43 1.16 -8.09 -1.64
C ALA A 43 1.88 -8.55 -0.36
N VAL A 44 2.91 -7.81 0.09
CA VAL A 44 3.71 -8.15 1.27
C VAL A 44 3.33 -7.38 2.53
N LEU A 45 2.45 -6.39 2.43
CA LEU A 45 2.12 -5.49 3.55
C LEU A 45 1.51 -6.20 4.76
N LYS A 46 0.73 -7.27 4.54
CA LYS A 46 0.17 -8.06 5.65
C LYS A 46 1.27 -8.73 6.47
N ASP A 47 2.20 -9.41 5.80
CA ASP A 47 3.35 -10.07 6.44
C ASP A 47 4.27 -9.04 7.13
N ALA A 48 4.48 -7.88 6.50
CA ALA A 48 5.23 -6.78 7.09
C ALA A 48 4.58 -6.22 8.36
N ASP A 49 3.26 -6.00 8.37
CA ASP A 49 2.53 -5.48 9.54
C ASP A 49 2.60 -6.46 10.73
N GLU A 50 2.62 -7.77 10.49
CA GLU A 50 2.82 -8.79 11.53
C GLU A 50 4.28 -8.79 12.06
N LYS A 51 5.26 -8.71 11.16
CA LYS A 51 6.69 -8.75 11.49
C LYS A 51 7.23 -7.46 12.12
N GLN A 52 6.55 -6.32 11.96
CA GLN A 52 7.01 -5.04 12.54
C GLN A 52 7.06 -5.04 14.08
N ILE A 53 6.33 -5.96 14.72
CA ILE A 53 6.27 -6.09 16.18
C ILE A 53 7.61 -6.61 16.72
N THR A 54 8.27 -7.48 15.96
CA THR A 54 9.48 -8.19 16.40
C THR A 54 10.74 -7.74 15.64
N SER A 55 10.60 -7.02 14.53
CA SER A 55 11.70 -6.54 13.71
C SER A 55 11.66 -5.03 13.52
N ASP A 56 12.58 -4.33 14.18
CA ASP A 56 12.79 -2.89 13.98
C ASP A 56 13.18 -2.56 12.53
N ALA A 57 13.83 -3.49 11.82
CA ALA A 57 14.17 -3.32 10.42
C ALA A 57 12.92 -3.28 9.53
N VAL A 58 11.95 -4.18 9.76
CA VAL A 58 10.66 -4.18 9.05
C VAL A 58 9.84 -2.94 9.42
N LYS A 59 9.87 -2.53 10.70
CA LYS A 59 9.23 -1.29 11.15
C LYS A 59 9.80 -0.06 10.43
N HIS A 60 11.12 0.02 10.32
CA HIS A 60 11.78 1.11 9.58
C HIS A 60 11.45 1.08 8.09
N TRP A 61 11.39 -0.10 7.48
CA TRP A 61 10.96 -0.27 6.09
C TRP A 61 9.51 0.23 5.86
N LEU A 62 8.58 -0.11 6.76
CA LEU A 62 7.19 0.40 6.71
C LEU A 62 7.11 1.92 6.90
N GLN A 63 7.95 2.50 7.76
CA GLN A 63 8.04 3.94 7.92
C GLN A 63 8.54 4.61 6.62
N ASN A 64 9.61 4.09 6.02
CA ASN A 64 10.15 4.59 4.76
C ASN A 64 9.12 4.53 3.62
N LEU A 65 8.33 3.45 3.58
CA LEU A 65 7.21 3.31 2.65
C LEU A 65 6.14 4.38 2.89
N THR A 66 5.75 4.60 4.14
CA THR A 66 4.72 5.60 4.51
C THR A 66 5.19 7.01 4.14
N ASP A 67 6.45 7.34 4.42
CA ASP A 67 7.05 8.63 4.07
C ASP A 67 7.11 8.83 2.54
N ALA A 68 7.40 7.77 1.78
CA ALA A 68 7.40 7.84 0.31
C ALA A 68 5.98 7.99 -0.26
N ALA A 69 5.00 7.32 0.36
CA ALA A 69 3.60 7.39 0.02
C ALA A 69 3.03 8.80 0.21
N HIS A 70 3.34 9.47 1.32
CA HIS A 70 2.92 10.87 1.53
C HIS A 70 3.55 11.83 0.51
N VAL A 71 4.82 11.64 0.15
CA VAL A 71 5.44 12.44 -0.92
C VAL A 71 4.73 12.21 -2.26
N LEU A 72 4.31 10.99 -2.57
CA LEU A 72 3.55 10.71 -3.78
C LEU A 72 2.16 11.36 -3.74
N GLU A 73 1.47 11.31 -2.60
CA GLU A 73 0.19 11.98 -2.37
C GLU A 73 0.28 13.49 -2.66
N ASP A 74 1.29 14.17 -2.09
CA ASP A 74 1.56 15.59 -2.35
C ASP A 74 1.75 15.90 -3.85
N ILE A 75 2.43 14.99 -4.58
CA ILE A 75 2.65 15.14 -6.03
C ILE A 75 1.36 14.95 -6.82
N LEU A 76 0.51 14.00 -6.42
CA LEU A 76 -0.79 13.75 -7.06
C LEU A 76 -1.73 14.94 -6.84
N ASP A 77 -1.71 15.55 -5.66
CA ASP A 77 -2.45 16.77 -5.38
C ASP A 77 -1.96 17.95 -6.24
N GLU A 78 -0.64 18.12 -6.38
CA GLU A 78 -0.06 19.13 -7.29
C GLU A 78 -0.48 18.88 -8.75
N CYS A 79 -0.54 17.61 -9.18
CA CYS A 79 -1.02 17.23 -10.51
C CYS A 79 -2.48 17.64 -10.72
N SER A 80 -3.35 17.38 -9.73
CA SER A 80 -4.75 17.76 -9.77
C SER A 80 -4.90 19.28 -9.90
N ILE A 81 -4.22 20.04 -9.04
CA ILE A 81 -4.25 21.52 -9.06
C ILE A 81 -3.79 22.06 -10.43
N VAL A 82 -2.71 21.52 -10.99
CA VAL A 82 -2.20 21.94 -12.30
C VAL A 82 -3.16 21.53 -13.43
N SER A 83 -3.78 20.37 -13.35
CA SER A 83 -4.81 19.94 -14.31
C SER A 83 -5.99 20.92 -14.30
N GLU A 84 -6.45 21.28 -13.10
CA GLU A 84 -7.59 22.18 -12.92
C GLU A 84 -7.31 23.62 -13.34
N ALA A 85 -6.15 24.16 -12.96
CA ALA A 85 -5.74 25.52 -13.28
C ALA A 85 -5.58 25.77 -14.79
N TYR A 86 -5.37 24.72 -15.57
CA TYR A 86 -5.13 24.81 -17.01
C TYR A 86 -6.06 23.90 -17.83
N LYS A 87 -7.34 23.81 -17.43
CA LYS A 87 -8.45 23.12 -18.13
C LYS A 87 -8.65 23.62 -19.57
N ASP A 88 -8.17 24.81 -19.90
CA ASP A 88 -8.25 25.36 -21.26
C ASP A 88 -7.28 24.62 -22.21
N LYS A 89 -7.86 23.88 -23.17
CA LYS A 89 -7.16 23.01 -24.12
C LYS A 89 -6.24 23.79 -25.09
N HIS A 90 -6.44 25.10 -25.24
CA HIS A 90 -5.71 25.92 -26.20
C HIS A 90 -4.36 26.47 -25.71
N SER A 91 -4.01 26.28 -24.44
CA SER A 91 -2.82 26.89 -23.82
C SER A 91 -1.77 25.86 -23.38
N ILE A 92 -1.46 24.90 -24.25
CA ILE A 92 -0.39 23.89 -24.01
C ILE A 92 1.00 24.57 -23.90
N ILE A 93 1.16 25.77 -24.50
CA ILE A 93 2.44 26.48 -24.66
C ILE A 93 2.66 27.54 -23.54
N HIS A 94 1.78 27.62 -22.54
CA HIS A 94 1.97 28.61 -21.47
C HIS A 94 3.23 28.28 -20.64
N PRO A 95 4.23 29.19 -20.51
CA PRO A 95 5.50 28.90 -19.84
C PRO A 95 5.34 28.38 -18.41
N LYS A 96 4.37 28.92 -17.64
CA LYS A 96 4.09 28.45 -16.27
C LYS A 96 3.56 27.01 -16.25
N LYS A 97 2.73 26.62 -17.24
CA LYS A 97 2.19 25.25 -17.37
C LYS A 97 3.32 24.26 -17.70
N LEU A 98 4.23 24.64 -18.59
CA LEU A 98 5.40 23.83 -18.95
C LEU A 98 6.38 23.66 -17.79
N TYR A 99 6.63 24.73 -17.03
CA TYR A 99 7.49 24.69 -15.85
C TYR A 99 6.91 23.78 -14.76
N ALA A 100 5.63 23.97 -14.40
CA ALA A 100 4.93 23.10 -13.45
C ALA A 100 4.97 21.64 -13.93
N ARG A 101 4.74 21.44 -15.23
CA ARG A 101 4.80 20.11 -15.84
C ARG A 101 6.17 19.44 -15.65
N ARG A 102 7.24 20.16 -15.97
CA ARG A 102 8.61 19.64 -15.81
C ARG A 102 8.95 19.36 -14.34
N SER A 103 8.51 20.22 -13.42
CA SER A 103 8.71 20.07 -11.99
C SER A 103 8.06 18.78 -11.47
N ILE A 104 6.77 18.59 -11.76
CA ILE A 104 6.02 17.38 -11.41
C ILE A 104 6.69 16.14 -11.98
N GLY A 105 7.09 16.16 -13.26
CA GLY A 105 7.77 15.02 -13.88
C GLY A 105 9.06 14.63 -13.14
N LYS A 106 9.85 15.60 -12.69
CA LYS A 106 11.06 15.36 -11.89
C LYS A 106 10.72 14.78 -10.51
N LYS A 107 9.71 15.33 -9.82
CA LYS A 107 9.27 14.80 -8.51
C LYS A 107 8.75 13.38 -8.62
N MET A 108 7.93 13.11 -9.64
CA MET A 108 7.37 11.77 -9.93
C MET A 108 8.49 10.76 -10.20
N LYS A 109 9.51 11.15 -10.98
CA LYS A 109 10.70 10.32 -11.19
C LYS A 109 11.39 9.97 -9.86
N ASN A 110 11.66 10.96 -9.03
CA ASN A 110 12.39 10.77 -7.78
C ASN A 110 11.62 9.84 -6.82
N VAL A 111 10.30 10.01 -6.70
CA VAL A 111 9.49 9.15 -5.82
C VAL A 111 9.36 7.73 -6.39
N ALA A 112 9.30 7.59 -7.72
CA ALA A 112 9.34 6.27 -8.38
C ALA A 112 10.63 5.52 -8.08
N GLU A 113 11.79 6.18 -8.16
CA GLU A 113 13.08 5.58 -7.80
C GLU A 113 13.15 5.20 -6.31
N ARG A 114 12.58 6.03 -5.42
CA ARG A 114 12.52 5.73 -3.98
C ARG A 114 11.63 4.52 -3.68
N ILE A 115 10.43 4.46 -4.27
CA ILE A 115 9.49 3.34 -4.08
C ILE A 115 10.06 2.05 -4.70
N ASP A 116 10.81 2.15 -5.79
CA ASP A 116 11.54 1.02 -6.39
C ASP A 116 12.57 0.41 -5.42
N ALA A 117 13.40 1.26 -4.81
CA ALA A 117 14.37 0.81 -3.81
C ALA A 117 13.68 0.15 -2.60
N ILE A 118 12.58 0.73 -2.11
CA ILE A 118 11.78 0.16 -1.02
C ILE A 118 11.20 -1.20 -1.45
N ALA A 119 10.71 -1.31 -2.68
CA ALA A 119 10.21 -2.56 -3.21
C ALA A 119 11.33 -3.61 -3.21
N GLU A 120 12.55 -3.30 -3.67
CA GLU A 120 13.67 -4.25 -3.68
C GLU A 120 14.11 -4.69 -2.27
N GLU A 121 14.07 -3.79 -1.30
CA GLU A 121 14.41 -4.09 0.10
C GLU A 121 13.52 -5.17 0.73
N ARG A 122 12.30 -5.37 0.22
CA ARG A 122 11.39 -6.43 0.70
C ARG A 122 12.04 -7.81 0.69
N VAL A 123 12.93 -8.07 -0.28
CA VAL A 123 13.66 -9.34 -0.41
C VAL A 123 14.67 -9.52 0.73
N LYS A 124 15.36 -8.45 1.12
CA LYS A 124 16.34 -8.47 2.22
C LYS A 124 15.70 -8.78 3.57
N PHE A 125 14.44 -8.37 3.74
CA PHE A 125 13.67 -8.62 4.95
C PHE A 125 12.87 -9.92 4.93
N GLY A 126 12.98 -10.72 3.86
CA GLY A 126 12.24 -11.98 3.71
C GLY A 126 10.73 -11.76 3.78
N LEU A 127 10.24 -10.63 3.24
CA LEU A 127 8.82 -10.33 3.18
C LEU A 127 8.20 -11.13 2.04
N ASN A 128 7.24 -11.99 2.38
CA ASN A 128 6.61 -12.87 1.40
C ASN A 128 5.24 -12.32 1.01
N PRO A 129 4.91 -12.29 -0.29
CA PRO A 129 3.54 -12.05 -0.69
C PRO A 129 2.74 -13.20 -0.12
N GLY A 130 1.76 -12.88 0.73
CA GLY A 130 1.02 -13.92 1.44
C GLY A 130 0.43 -14.90 0.44
N THR A 131 1.03 -16.08 0.30
CA THR A 131 0.35 -17.20 -0.33
C THR A 131 -0.91 -17.35 0.49
N MET A 132 -2.07 -17.31 -0.16
CA MET A 132 -3.30 -17.86 0.41
C MET A 132 -3.13 -19.39 0.44
N GLU A 133 -2.08 -19.86 1.12
CA GLU A 133 -2.02 -21.21 1.62
C GLU A 133 -3.02 -21.21 2.76
N HIS A 134 -4.09 -21.92 2.48
CA HIS A 134 -5.07 -22.42 3.41
C HIS A 134 -4.35 -22.97 4.66
N ARG A 135 -4.04 -22.11 5.63
CA ARG A 135 -3.72 -22.49 7.01
C ARG A 135 -5.02 -22.99 7.65
N LEU A 136 -5.48 -24.14 7.18
CA LEU A 136 -5.98 -25.12 8.12
C LEU A 136 -4.75 -25.68 8.82
N GLU A 137 -4.87 -25.88 10.12
CA GLU A 137 -3.89 -26.56 10.99
C GLU A 137 -2.73 -25.68 11.47
N ASP A 138 -3.02 -24.80 12.43
CA ASP A 138 -2.18 -24.66 13.63
C ASP A 138 -2.91 -23.95 14.80
N ASP A 139 -4.21 -24.24 14.98
CA ASP A 139 -4.99 -23.81 16.16
C ASP A 139 -5.43 -25.02 17.01
N VAL A 140 -4.54 -26.00 17.19
CA VAL A 140 -4.72 -27.10 18.14
C VAL A 140 -3.79 -26.94 19.33
N ARG A 141 -3.85 -25.79 20.03
CA ARG A 141 -3.43 -25.79 21.43
C ARG A 141 -3.98 -24.64 22.27
N ARG A 142 -5.30 -24.63 22.48
CA ARG A 142 -5.96 -24.27 23.76
C ARG A 142 -7.45 -24.61 23.71
N GLN A 143 -7.79 -25.88 23.83
CA GLN A 143 -9.14 -26.29 24.22
C GLN A 143 -9.15 -26.60 25.73
N THR A 144 -9.57 -25.64 26.55
CA THR A 144 -10.18 -25.95 27.85
C THR A 144 -11.67 -26.14 27.62
N THR A 145 -12.06 -27.36 27.28
CA THR A 145 -13.46 -27.81 27.33
C THR A 145 -13.77 -28.15 28.79
N SER A 146 -14.43 -27.23 29.51
CA SER A 146 -15.16 -27.60 30.72
C SER A 146 -16.50 -28.18 30.30
N VAL A 147 -16.60 -29.50 30.26
CA VAL A 147 -17.88 -30.20 30.25
C VAL A 147 -18.50 -30.03 31.64
N ILE A 148 -19.51 -29.17 31.73
CA ILE A 148 -20.40 -29.13 32.89
C ILE A 148 -21.42 -30.24 32.66
N THR A 149 -21.16 -31.41 33.22
CA THR A 149 -22.21 -32.42 33.43
C THR A 149 -22.93 -32.03 34.72
N GLU A 150 -24.17 -31.56 34.61
CA GLU A 150 -25.05 -31.38 35.76
C GLU A 150 -25.27 -32.74 36.45
N PRO A 151 -25.01 -32.88 37.76
CA PRO A 151 -25.35 -34.11 38.47
C PRO A 151 -26.88 -34.18 38.65
N GLN A 152 -27.48 -35.21 38.09
CA GLN A 152 -28.87 -35.58 38.31
C GLN A 152 -29.00 -36.05 39.78
N ILE A 153 -29.46 -35.16 40.66
CA ILE A 153 -29.71 -35.46 42.08
C ILE A 153 -30.96 -36.34 42.16
N HIS A 154 -30.76 -37.64 42.39
CA HIS A 154 -31.84 -38.56 42.74
C HIS A 154 -31.93 -38.63 44.27
N GLY A 155 -33.00 -38.02 44.81
CA GLY A 155 -33.32 -38.09 46.23
C GLY A 155 -33.62 -39.54 46.62
N ARG A 156 -32.89 -40.03 47.61
CA ARG A 156 -33.14 -41.30 48.28
C ARG A 156 -33.78 -40.93 49.62
N ASP A 157 -35.11 -40.90 49.66
CA ASP A 157 -35.81 -40.99 50.92
C ASP A 157 -35.97 -42.48 51.24
N GLU A 158 -35.17 -42.92 52.21
CA GLU A 158 -35.39 -44.17 52.95
C GLU A 158 -36.28 -43.85 54.16
N ASP A 159 -37.25 -44.73 54.38
CA ASP A 159 -38.14 -44.92 55.54
C ASP A 159 -39.39 -44.03 55.71
#